data_AF-A0A8J6TEQ9-F1
#
_entry.id   AF-A0A8J6TEQ9-F1
#
_cell.length_a   1.000
_cell.length_b   1.000
_cell.length_c   1.000
_cell.angle_alpha   90.00
_cell.angle_beta   90.00
_cell.angle_gamma   90.00
#
_symmetry.space_group_name_H-M   'P 1'
#
loop_
_entity.id
_entity.type
_entity.pdbx_description
1 polymer ?
#
loop_
_entity_poly.entity_id
_entity_poly.type
_entity_poly.pdbx_seq_one_letter_code
_entity_poly.pdbx_strand_id
1 'polypeptide(L)' 'MIIQIIGILFVVFGTVVSLGFWIPGLIDRNRLREIMGSRFPMIYFIYFTNGPFLLLLGFILLTFFRQPSG' A
#
# COMPACT_ATOMS: atom_id res chain seq x y z
N MET A 1 12.46 14.13 12.17
CA MET A 1 11.12 13.76 12.71
C MET A 1 10.03 13.68 11.63
N ILE A 2 9.76 14.74 10.85
CA ILE A 2 8.68 14.72 9.83
C ILE A 2 8.85 13.60 8.80
N ILE A 3 10.06 13.41 8.26
CA ILE A 3 10.35 12.36 7.26
C ILE A 3 10.09 10.95 7.81
N GLN A 4 10.41 10.71 9.08
CA GLN A 4 10.15 9.42 9.74
C GLN A 4 8.66 9.17 9.91
N ILE A 5 7.87 10.19 10.28
CA ILE A 5 6.42 10.09 10.39
C ILE A 5 5.81 9.76 9.02
N ILE A 6 6.24 10.45 7.96
CA ILE A 6 5.77 10.19 6.58
C ILE A 6 6.16 8.77 6.15
N GLY A 7 7.39 8.35 6.42
CA GLY A 7 7.85 6.99 6.12
C GLY A 7 7.03 5.92 6.84
N ILE A 8 6.73 6.11 8.13
CA ILE A 8 5.86 5.21 8.90
C ILE A 8 4.47 5.15 8.28
N LEU A 9 3.88 6.29 7.94
CA LEU A 9 2.55 6.32 7.30
C LEU A 9 2.56 5.54 5.98
N PHE A 10 3.57 5.72 5.14
CA PHE A 10 3.70 4.97 3.88
C PHE A 10 3.88 3.47 4.10
N VAL A 11 4.68 3.05 5.09
CA VAL A 11 4.81 1.63 5.42
C VAL A 11 3.49 1.06 5.93
N VAL A 12 2.80 1.73 6.85
CA VAL A 12 1.53 1.26 7.42
C VAL A 12 0.46 1.17 6.34
N PHE A 13 0.22 2.25 5.59
CA PHE A 13 -0.77 2.25 4.50
C PHE A 13 -0.41 1.26 3.40
N GLY A 14 0.86 1.23 2.97
CA GLY A 14 1.34 0.30 1.97
C GLY A 14 1.15 -1.16 2.40
N THR A 15 1.38 -1.46 3.67
CA THR A 15 1.15 -2.81 4.25
C THR A 15 -0.34 -3.16 4.24
N VAL A 16 -1.21 -2.29 4.76
CA VAL A 16 -2.66 -2.54 4.82
C VAL A 16 -3.24 -2.77 3.42
N VAL A 17 -2.88 -1.90 2.46
CA VAL A 17 -3.35 -2.01 1.07
C VAL A 17 -2.77 -3.26 0.40
N SER A 18 -1.48 -3.54 0.60
CA SER A 18 -0.86 -4.76 0.05
C SER A 18 -1.56 -6.00 0.57
N LEU A 19 -1.72 -6.14 1.89
CA LEU A 19 -2.37 -7.30 2.49
C LEU A 19 -3.80 -7.46 1.99
N GLY A 20 -4.60 -6.38 2.00
CA GLY A 20 -6.00 -6.44 1.57
C GLY A 20 -6.17 -6.91 0.12
N PHE A 21 -5.30 -6.45 -0.79
CA PHE A 21 -5.40 -6.79 -2.23
C PHE A 21 -4.60 -8.03 -2.63
N TRP A 22 -3.51 -8.37 -1.93
CA TRP A 22 -2.71 -9.55 -2.23
C TRP A 22 -3.25 -10.82 -1.59
N ILE A 23 -3.74 -10.76 -0.35
CA ILE A 23 -4.21 -11.96 0.35
C ILE A 23 -5.59 -12.34 -0.19
N PRO A 24 -5.71 -13.50 -0.87
CA PRO A 24 -7.02 -13.98 -1.31
C PRO A 24 -7.87 -14.28 -0.08
N GLY A 25 -9.08 -13.71 -0.03
CA GLY A 25 -10.04 -13.92 1.07
C GLY A 25 -10.20 -12.75 2.03
N LEU A 26 -9.31 -11.75 2.03
CA LEU A 26 -9.53 -10.50 2.79
C LEU A 26 -10.53 -9.57 2.10
N ILE A 27 -10.48 -9.52 0.77
CA ILE A 27 -11.40 -8.73 -0.05
C ILE A 27 -12.20 -9.66 -0.96
N ASP A 28 -13.52 -9.54 -0.90
CA ASP A 28 -14.43 -10.20 -1.82
C ASP A 28 -14.35 -9.53 -3.20
N ARG A 29 -13.57 -10.16 -4.08
CA ARG A 29 -13.34 -9.68 -5.46
C ARG A 29 -14.62 -9.67 -6.28
N ASN A 30 -15.58 -10.54 -6.00
CA ASN A 30 -16.84 -10.60 -6.76
C ASN A 30 -17.70 -9.38 -6.43
N ARG A 31 -17.84 -9.07 -5.14
CA ARG A 31 -18.56 -7.87 -4.70
C ARG A 31 -17.86 -6.60 -5.13
N LEU A 32 -16.53 -6.57 -5.10
CA LEU A 32 -15.77 -5.42 -5.58
C LEU A 32 -15.92 -5.22 -7.10
N ARG A 33 -15.97 -6.31 -7.87
CA ARG A 33 -16.22 -6.29 -9.32
C ARG A 33 -17.64 -5.83 -9.64
N GLU A 34 -18.63 -6.20 -8.83
CA GLU A 34 -20.01 -5.74 -8.97
C GLU A 34 -20.12 -4.23 -8.76
N ILE A 35 -19.44 -3.68 -7.75
CA ILE A 35 -19.41 -2.23 -7.46
C ILE A 35 -18.65 -1.46 -8.54
N MET A 36 -17.48 -1.97 -8.97
CA MET A 36 -16.60 -1.26 -9.90
C MET A 36 -16.93 -1.49 -11.38
N GLY A 37 -17.76 -2.48 -11.69
CA GLY A 37 -18.19 -2.84 -13.03
C GLY A 37 -17.01 -3.13 -13.98
N SER A 38 -17.08 -2.60 -15.21
CA SER A 38 -16.07 -2.81 -16.25
C SER A 38 -14.69 -2.23 -15.91
N ARG A 39 -14.61 -1.27 -14.97
CA ARG A 39 -13.37 -0.63 -14.54
C ARG A 39 -12.60 -1.46 -13.51
N PHE A 40 -13.21 -2.52 -12.98
CA PHE A 40 -12.64 -3.38 -11.96
C PHE A 40 -11.20 -3.86 -12.26
N PRO A 41 -10.87 -4.38 -13.46
CA PRO A 41 -9.53 -4.90 -13.72
C PRO A 41 -8.45 -3.82 -13.59
N MET A 42 -8.74 -2.63 -14.11
CA MET A 42 -7.81 -1.50 -14.07
C MET A 42 -7.64 -0.98 -12.64
N ILE A 43 -8.75 -0.79 -11.92
CA ILE A 43 -8.72 -0.29 -10.53
C ILE A 43 -8.01 -1.30 -9.62
N TYR A 44 -8.34 -2.58 -9.76
CA TYR A 44 -7.69 -3.65 -9.01
C TYR A 44 -6.18 -3.68 -9.27
N PHE A 45 -5.74 -3.58 -10.52
CA PHE A 45 -4.32 -3.53 -10.87
C PHE A 45 -3.60 -2.34 -10.24
N ILE A 46 -4.23 -1.16 -10.26
CA ILE A 46 -3.69 0.06 -9.62
C ILE A 46 -3.48 -0.18 -8.12
N TYR A 47 -4.49 -0.68 -7.40
CA TYR A 47 -4.35 -0.93 -5.95
C TYR A 47 -3.38 -2.05 -5.61
N PHE A 48 -3.39 -3.13 -6.41
CA PHE A 48 -2.48 -4.28 -6.25
C PHE A 48 -1.01 -3.88 -6.38
N THR A 49 -0.71 -2.90 -7.23
CA THR A 49 0.66 -2.42 -7.49
C THR A 49 1.06 -1.28 -6.55
N ASN A 50 0.11 -0.37 -6.25
CA ASN A 50 0.38 0.79 -5.41
C ASN A 50 0.63 0.45 -3.94
N GLY A 51 -0.03 -0.58 -3.39
CA GLY A 51 0.23 -1.02 -2.02
C GLY A 51 1.72 -1.36 -1.79
N PRO A 52 2.29 -2.29 -2.57
CA PRO A 52 3.71 -2.65 -2.47
C PRO A 52 4.64 -1.46 -2.75
N PHE A 53 4.28 -0.59 -3.70
CA PHE A 53 5.07 0.59 -4.02
C PHE A 53 5.11 1.60 -2.86
N LEU A 54 3.98 1.86 -2.20
CA LEU A 54 3.92 2.69 -0.99
C LEU A 54 4.75 2.10 0.14
N LEU A 55 4.68 0.79 0.32
CA LEU A 55 5.47 0.08 1.33
C LEU A 55 6.96 0.23 1.06
N LEU A 56 7.38 0.04 -0.19
CA LEU A 56 8.77 0.23 -0.64
C LEU A 56 9.24 1.67 -0.42
N LEU A 57 8.43 2.67 -0.81
CA LEU A 57 8.74 4.08 -0.58
C LEU A 57 8.91 4.41 0.90
N GLY A 58 7.98 3.95 1.74
CA GLY A 58 8.08 4.12 3.18
C GLY A 58 9.33 3.47 3.76
N PHE A 59 9.66 2.26 3.31
CA PHE A 59 10.85 1.55 3.76
C PHE A 59 12.15 2.26 3.34
N ILE A 60 12.22 2.77 2.11
CA ILE A 60 13.35 3.58 1.62
C ILE A 60 13.50 4.84 2.47
N LEU A 61 12.42 5.58 2.71
CA LEU A 61 12.46 6.78 3.55
C LEU A 61 12.96 6.48 4.97
N LEU A 62 12.52 5.37 5.56
CA LEU A 62 12.94 4.97 6.91
C LEU A 62 14.35 4.37 6.97
N THR A 63 14.89 3.86 5.87
CA THR A 63 16.23 3.26 5.85
C THR A 63 17.29 4.29 5.50
N PHE A 64 17.04 5.13 4.49
CA PHE A 64 18.05 6.07 3.97
C PHE A 64 17.99 7.45 4.64
N PHE A 65 16.83 7.87 5.14
CA PHE A 65 16.66 9.20 5.77
C PHE A 65 16.41 9.13 7.28
N ARG A 66 16.62 7.95 7.88
CA ARG A 66 16.66 7.84 9.34
C ARG A 66 17.94 8.52 9.84
N GLN A 67 17.78 9.76 10.29
CA GLN A 67 18.82 10.47 11.00
C GLN A 67 19.32 9.58 12.15
N PRO A 68 20.64 9.33 12.26
CA PRO A 68 21.19 8.73 13.46
C PRO A 68 20.82 9.66 14.61
N SER A 69 20.02 9.15 15.54
CA SER A 69 19.77 9.78 16.83
C SER A 69 21.08 9.75 17.62
N GLY A 70 21.96 10.70 17.34
CA GLY A 70 23.12 11.06 18.16
C GLY A 70 22.69 11.98 19.29
#